data_AF-A0A9X0KA16-F1
#
_entry.id   AF-A0A9X0KA16-F1
#
_cell.length_a   1.000
_cell.length_b   1.000
_cell.length_c   1.000
_cell.angle_alpha   90.00
_cell.angle_beta   90.00
_cell.angle_gamma   90.00
#
_symmetry.space_group_name_H-M   'P 1'
#
loop_
_entity.id
_entity.type
_entity.pdbx_description
1 polymer ?
#
loop_
_entity_poly.entity_id
_entity_poly.type
_entity_poly.pdbx_seq_one_letter_code
_entity_poly.pdbx_strand_id
1 'polypeptide(L)'
;MEQKSRNISEAIIRNWGLPDNLSSHCDDIQFRFSNEGMKEKAGYHIKDTSCKFCLYNLREDKLLFSMEFHEKSSVSERLTKTYDAQKNRPLVLQLIHVHDGSLRKKGIATFYIKKLIEYAKSIKSDHIIVNKVNADSPDFKSDRVNALDQNKLKKFYKKFDTPEMPIILN
;
A
#
# COMPACT_ATOMS: atom_id res chain seq x y z
N MET A 1 -5.00 24.34 -19.77
CA MET A 1 -5.33 23.27 -18.80
C MET A 1 -4.08 22.99 -18.00
N GLU A 2 -4.06 23.37 -16.72
CA GLU A 2 -2.90 23.15 -15.87
C GLU A 2 -2.68 21.65 -15.63
N GLN A 3 -1.46 21.23 -15.92
CA GLN A 3 -1.00 19.86 -15.80
C GLN A 3 -0.69 19.60 -14.33
N LYS A 4 -1.69 19.13 -13.56
CA LYS A 4 -1.42 18.61 -12.21
C LYS A 4 -0.48 17.42 -12.33
N SER A 5 0.74 17.59 -11.83
CA SER A 5 1.69 16.50 -11.60
C SER A 5 0.97 15.41 -10.79
N ARG A 6 0.87 14.18 -11.33
CA ARG A 6 0.22 13.04 -10.64
C ARG A 6 1.17 12.40 -9.62
N ASN A 7 1.80 13.23 -8.79
CA ASN A 7 2.72 12.74 -7.77
C ASN A 7 1.93 12.11 -6.62
N ILE A 8 2.47 11.02 -6.07
CA ILE A 8 1.96 10.50 -4.80
C ILE A 8 2.15 11.58 -3.73
N SER A 9 1.10 11.87 -2.97
CA SER A 9 1.12 12.91 -1.92
C SER A 9 0.37 12.45 -0.67
N GLU A 10 0.73 13.02 0.48
CA GLU A 10 0.10 12.63 1.76
C GLU A 10 -1.40 12.86 1.73
N ALA A 11 -1.84 13.94 1.09
CA ALA A 11 -3.25 14.27 0.95
C ALA A 11 -4.03 13.15 0.26
N ILE A 12 -3.49 12.54 -0.80
CA ILE A 12 -4.14 11.40 -1.48
C ILE A 12 -4.32 10.24 -0.52
N ILE A 13 -3.26 9.87 0.20
CA ILE A 13 -3.27 8.70 1.09
C ILE A 13 -4.15 8.94 2.32
N ARG A 14 -4.11 10.13 2.92
CA ARG A 14 -4.98 10.52 4.04
C ARG A 14 -6.45 10.52 3.62
N ASN A 15 -6.76 10.97 2.40
CA ASN A 15 -8.12 10.95 1.85
C ASN A 15 -8.66 9.52 1.61
N TRP A 16 -7.83 8.49 1.66
CA TRP A 16 -8.33 7.12 1.66
C TRP A 16 -9.14 6.80 2.91
N GLY A 17 -8.88 7.48 4.03
CA GLY A 17 -9.57 7.30 5.30
C GLY A 17 -9.20 6.01 6.02
N LEU A 18 -9.95 5.73 7.09
CA LEU A 18 -9.81 4.54 7.91
C LEU A 18 -10.92 3.53 7.58
N PRO A 19 -10.66 2.22 7.65
CA PRO A 19 -11.72 1.22 7.59
C PRO A 19 -12.60 1.27 8.85
N ASP A 20 -13.88 0.91 8.73
CA ASP A 20 -14.88 0.99 9.82
C ASP A 20 -14.45 0.28 11.11
N ASN A 21 -13.69 -0.81 11.00
CA ASN A 21 -13.21 -1.55 12.17
C ASN A 21 -12.09 -0.83 12.95
N LEU A 22 -11.63 0.33 12.46
CA LEU A 22 -10.70 1.24 13.13
C LEU A 22 -11.35 2.61 13.43
N SER A 23 -12.58 2.85 12.98
CA SER A 23 -13.22 4.18 13.08
C SER A 23 -13.59 4.56 14.52
N SER A 24 -13.83 3.58 15.40
CA SER A 24 -14.10 3.81 16.83
C SER A 24 -12.91 4.41 17.60
N HIS A 25 -11.72 4.44 16.99
CA HIS A 25 -10.49 5.00 17.55
C HIS A 25 -9.87 6.05 16.62
N CYS A 26 -10.67 6.68 15.73
CA CYS A 26 -10.13 7.53 14.66
C CYS A 26 -9.24 8.66 15.17
N ASP A 27 -9.58 9.26 16.31
CA ASP A 27 -8.86 10.40 16.88
C ASP A 27 -7.44 10.03 17.36
N ASP A 28 -7.23 8.76 17.72
CA ASP A 28 -5.95 8.24 18.18
C ASP A 28 -5.10 7.67 17.04
N ILE A 29 -5.63 7.57 15.81
CA ILE A 29 -4.95 6.93 14.68
C ILE A 29 -4.40 7.98 13.71
N GLN A 30 -3.08 7.95 13.50
CA GLN A 30 -2.40 8.82 12.54
C GLN A 30 -1.84 8.04 11.35
N PHE A 31 -1.96 8.65 10.17
CA PHE A 31 -1.14 8.29 9.02
C PHE A 31 0.26 8.88 9.20
N ARG A 32 1.28 8.02 9.16
CA ARG A 32 2.69 8.42 9.20
C ARG A 32 3.44 8.03 7.93
N PHE A 33 4.25 8.96 7.45
CA PHE A 33 5.07 8.86 6.24
C PHE A 33 6.56 9.05 6.54
N SER A 34 6.95 9.04 7.81
CA SER A 34 8.34 9.08 8.28
C SER A 34 8.45 8.26 9.58
N ASN A 35 9.67 7.92 9.99
CA ASN A 35 9.91 7.25 11.28
C ASN A 35 10.04 8.26 12.44
N GLU A 36 9.72 9.55 12.21
CA GLU A 36 9.90 10.58 13.23
C GLU A 36 9.01 10.28 14.45
N GLY A 37 9.63 10.30 15.64
CA GLY A 37 8.93 9.96 16.88
C GLY A 37 8.44 8.51 16.95
N MET A 38 9.06 7.58 16.21
CA MET A 38 8.76 6.14 16.27
C MET A 38 9.96 5.35 16.76
N LYS A 39 9.71 4.32 17.59
CA LYS A 39 10.76 3.38 18.04
C LYS A 39 11.30 2.52 16.88
N GLU A 40 10.41 2.12 15.98
CA GLU A 40 10.76 1.26 14.85
C GLU A 40 11.15 2.08 13.61
N LYS A 41 12.33 1.78 13.04
CA LYS A 41 12.83 2.39 11.80
C LYS A 41 12.44 1.53 10.59
N ALA A 42 11.19 1.60 10.17
CA ALA A 42 10.67 0.80 9.05
C ALA A 42 10.82 1.48 7.67
N GLY A 43 11.46 2.65 7.63
CA GLY A 43 11.77 3.35 6.37
C GLY A 43 10.55 4.01 5.70
N TYR A 44 9.58 4.47 6.50
CA TYR A 44 8.42 5.21 6.00
C TYR A 44 8.87 6.44 5.20
N HIS A 45 8.19 6.69 4.07
CA HIS A 45 8.49 7.80 3.18
C HIS A 45 7.31 8.14 2.29
N ILE A 46 7.31 9.36 1.77
CA ILE A 46 6.52 9.75 0.61
C ILE A 46 7.42 10.47 -0.41
N LYS A 47 7.39 9.99 -1.65
CA LYS A 47 8.17 10.49 -2.78
C LYS A 47 7.27 10.49 -4.01
N ASP A 48 7.66 11.21 -5.05
CA ASP A 48 6.87 11.37 -6.27
C ASP A 48 6.32 10.04 -6.83
N THR A 49 7.14 8.99 -6.82
CA THR A 49 6.82 7.69 -7.42
C THR A 49 6.80 6.53 -6.42
N SER A 50 6.97 6.78 -5.12
CA SER A 50 7.02 5.72 -4.10
C SER A 50 6.46 6.19 -2.78
N CYS A 51 5.67 5.33 -2.14
CA CYS A 51 5.08 5.60 -0.84
C CYS A 51 5.19 4.38 0.07
N LYS A 52 5.66 4.62 1.29
CA LYS A 52 5.56 3.69 2.41
C LYS A 52 4.96 4.43 3.59
N PHE A 53 3.76 4.04 4.00
CA PHE A 53 3.07 4.65 5.13
C PHE A 53 2.61 3.61 6.14
N CYS A 54 2.26 4.07 7.34
CA CYS A 54 1.59 3.26 8.35
C CYS A 54 0.41 3.99 8.99
N LEU A 55 -0.48 3.20 9.58
CA LEU A 55 -1.43 3.65 10.60
C LEU A 55 -0.83 3.40 11.97
N TYR A 56 -0.74 4.45 12.77
CA TYR A 56 -0.16 4.44 14.10
C TYR A 56 -1.20 4.82 15.14
N ASN A 57 -1.39 3.96 16.15
CA ASN A 57 -2.19 4.27 17.33
C ASN A 57 -1.33 5.05 18.33
N LEU A 58 -1.63 6.32 18.54
CA LEU A 58 -0.90 7.20 19.46
C LEU A 58 -1.09 6.80 20.92
N ARG A 59 -2.29 6.37 21.29
CA ARG A 59 -2.64 6.03 22.68
C ARG A 59 -1.90 4.80 23.16
N GLU A 60 -1.75 3.81 22.27
CA GLU A 60 -1.07 2.55 22.57
C GLU A 60 0.39 2.50 22.10
N ASP A 61 0.88 3.57 21.47
CA ASP A 61 2.21 3.64 20.86
C ASP A 61 2.49 2.44 19.92
N LYS A 62 1.49 2.11 19.07
CA LYS A 62 1.45 0.83 18.34
C LYS A 62 1.23 1.00 16.83
N LEU A 63 1.97 0.24 16.04
CA LEU A 63 1.74 0.05 14.61
C LEU A 63 0.51 -0.85 14.38
N LEU A 64 -0.46 -0.37 13.61
CA LEU A 64 -1.66 -1.13 13.25
C LEU A 64 -1.53 -1.74 11.86
N PHE A 65 -1.05 -0.93 10.91
CA PHE A 65 -0.99 -1.29 9.50
C PHE A 65 0.19 -0.60 8.82
N SER A 66 0.82 -1.26 7.86
CA SER A 66 1.77 -0.65 6.93
C SER A 66 1.52 -1.07 5.50
N MET A 67 1.80 -0.16 4.57
CA MET A 67 1.72 -0.44 3.14
C MET A 67 2.84 0.27 2.39
N GLU A 68 3.39 -0.42 1.40
CA GLU A 68 4.45 0.09 0.54
C GLU A 68 4.11 -0.19 -0.92
N PHE A 69 4.13 0.83 -1.76
CA PHE A 69 3.95 0.70 -3.19
C PHE A 69 4.71 1.77 -3.96
N HIS A 70 5.04 1.49 -5.22
CA HIS A 70 5.75 2.41 -6.09
C HIS A 70 5.38 2.21 -7.55
N GLU A 71 5.53 3.25 -8.35
CA GLU A 71 5.41 3.14 -9.80
C GLU A 71 6.65 2.46 -10.38
N LYS A 72 6.46 1.48 -11.26
CA LYS A 72 7.57 0.91 -12.02
C LYS A 72 7.94 1.89 -13.14
N SER A 73 9.14 2.42 -13.10
CA SER A 73 9.71 3.26 -14.18
C SER A 73 11.04 2.70 -14.63
N SER A 74 11.31 2.63 -15.93
CA SER A 74 12.67 2.39 -16.42
C SER A 74 13.51 3.68 -16.39
N VAL A 75 14.85 3.54 -16.34
CA VAL A 75 15.79 4.69 -16.32
C VAL A 75 15.71 5.48 -17.63
N SER A 76 15.54 4.80 -18.77
CA SER A 76 15.36 5.41 -20.10
C SER A 76 14.05 6.21 -20.20
N GLU A 77 12.97 5.74 -19.59
CA GLU A 77 11.67 6.45 -19.57
C GLU A 77 11.64 7.69 -18.67
N ARG A 78 12.51 7.75 -17.64
CA ARG A 78 12.67 8.98 -16.83
C ARG A 78 13.32 10.10 -17.63
N LEU A 79 14.15 9.75 -18.61
CA LEU A 79 14.89 10.69 -19.46
C LEU A 79 14.02 11.29 -20.58
N THR A 80 13.05 10.54 -21.12
CA THR A 80 12.25 11.01 -22.26
C THR A 80 11.02 11.84 -21.88
N LYS A 81 10.52 11.75 -20.63
CA LYS A 81 9.36 12.52 -20.08
C LYS A 81 8.17 12.71 -21.03
N THR A 82 7.95 11.83 -22.01
CA THR A 82 6.82 11.94 -22.91
C THR A 82 5.55 11.46 -22.21
N TYR A 83 4.43 12.16 -22.41
CA TYR A 83 3.14 11.85 -21.80
C TYR A 83 2.67 10.40 -22.10
N ASP A 84 3.01 9.87 -23.28
CA ASP A 84 2.69 8.49 -23.65
C ASP A 84 3.59 7.46 -22.98
N ALA A 85 4.83 7.81 -22.59
CA ALA A 85 5.71 6.92 -21.82
C ALA A 85 5.29 6.75 -20.35
N GLN A 86 4.36 7.58 -19.86
CA GLN A 86 3.77 7.48 -18.51
C GLN A 86 2.45 6.72 -18.47
N LYS A 87 1.76 6.54 -19.61
CA LYS A 87 0.58 5.67 -19.68
C LYS A 87 1.02 4.20 -19.58
N ASN A 88 0.20 3.37 -18.94
CA ASN A 88 0.38 1.93 -18.87
C ASN A 88 1.63 1.48 -18.09
N ARG A 89 1.99 2.24 -17.05
CA ARG A 89 3.01 1.78 -16.09
C ARG A 89 2.35 0.97 -14.99
N PRO A 90 2.92 -0.18 -14.61
CA PRO A 90 2.39 -0.92 -13.50
C PRO A 90 2.72 -0.27 -12.18
N LEU A 91 1.76 -0.34 -11.27
CA LEU A 91 1.97 -0.04 -9.86
C LEU A 91 2.46 -1.32 -9.16
N VAL A 92 3.56 -1.21 -8.42
CA VAL A 92 4.13 -2.33 -7.69
C VAL A 92 3.71 -2.22 -6.23
N LEU A 93 2.95 -3.20 -5.75
CA LEU A 93 2.68 -3.40 -4.32
C LEU A 93 3.83 -4.20 -3.71
N GLN A 94 4.60 -3.55 -2.84
CA GLN A 94 5.77 -4.14 -2.18
C GLN A 94 5.44 -4.73 -0.81
N LEU A 95 4.52 -4.11 -0.08
CA LEU A 95 4.13 -4.55 1.27
C LEU A 95 2.67 -4.20 1.54
N ILE A 96 1.95 -5.13 2.16
CA ILE A 96 0.72 -4.85 2.90
C ILE A 96 0.76 -5.69 4.18
N HIS A 97 0.75 -5.04 5.34
CA HIS A 97 0.92 -5.71 6.61
C HIS A 97 -0.05 -5.15 7.65
N VAL A 98 -0.85 -6.03 8.26
CA VAL A 98 -1.58 -5.74 9.48
C VAL A 98 -0.77 -6.33 10.62
N HIS A 99 -0.15 -5.45 11.42
CA HIS A 99 0.86 -5.81 12.42
C HIS A 99 0.25 -6.58 13.58
N ASP A 100 -0.93 -6.17 14.04
CA ASP A 100 -1.67 -6.86 15.10
C ASP A 100 -2.47 -8.04 14.55
N GLY A 101 -2.12 -9.25 14.97
CA GLY A 101 -2.80 -10.48 14.57
C GLY A 101 -4.28 -10.54 14.96
N SER A 102 -4.72 -9.81 15.99
CA SER A 102 -6.13 -9.70 16.38
C SER A 102 -6.95 -8.80 15.42
N LEU A 103 -6.28 -7.97 14.62
CA LEU A 103 -6.88 -7.12 13.59
C LEU A 103 -6.89 -7.75 12.20
N ARG A 104 -6.13 -8.84 12.01
CA ARG A 104 -6.15 -9.61 10.75
C ARG A 104 -7.53 -10.22 10.51
N LYS A 105 -7.87 -10.39 9.23
CA LYS A 105 -9.19 -10.85 8.76
C LYS A 105 -10.37 -9.92 9.10
N LYS A 106 -10.14 -8.73 9.70
CA LYS A 106 -11.17 -7.71 9.94
C LYS A 106 -11.33 -6.68 8.81
N GLY A 107 -10.76 -6.94 7.63
CA GLY A 107 -10.98 -6.12 6.43
C GLY A 107 -9.98 -4.99 6.17
N ILE A 108 -9.07 -4.66 7.10
CA ILE A 108 -8.08 -3.56 6.94
C ILE A 108 -7.26 -3.70 5.64
N ALA A 109 -6.65 -4.86 5.40
CA ALA A 109 -5.88 -5.10 4.18
C ALA A 109 -6.77 -5.05 2.91
N THR A 110 -8.02 -5.52 3.02
CA THR A 110 -9.01 -5.46 1.92
C THR A 110 -9.40 -4.02 1.60
N PHE A 111 -9.50 -3.15 2.60
CA PHE A 111 -9.80 -1.74 2.42
C PHE A 111 -8.67 -1.05 1.65
N TYR A 112 -7.42 -1.18 2.10
CA TYR A 112 -6.32 -0.46 1.50
C TYR A 112 -5.93 -0.96 0.10
N ILE A 113 -6.07 -2.25 -0.20
CA ILE A 113 -5.84 -2.72 -1.58
C ILE A 113 -6.93 -2.23 -2.54
N LYS A 114 -8.18 -2.07 -2.10
CA LYS A 114 -9.22 -1.42 -2.92
C LYS A 114 -8.87 0.03 -3.20
N LYS A 115 -8.36 0.76 -2.19
CA LYS A 115 -7.88 2.14 -2.36
C LYS A 115 -6.68 2.24 -3.30
N LEU A 116 -5.77 1.26 -3.25
CA LEU A 116 -4.68 1.15 -4.22
C LEU A 116 -5.19 0.93 -5.64
N ILE A 117 -6.20 0.07 -5.83
CA ILE A 117 -6.82 -0.19 -7.14
C ILE A 117 -7.49 1.07 -7.67
N GLU A 118 -8.26 1.79 -6.85
CA GLU A 118 -8.86 3.08 -7.21
C GLU A 118 -7.79 4.09 -7.62
N TYR A 119 -6.68 4.17 -6.86
CA TYR A 119 -5.55 5.02 -7.17
C TYR A 119 -4.89 4.64 -8.50
N ALA A 120 -4.59 3.35 -8.71
CA ALA A 120 -4.00 2.83 -9.95
C ALA A 120 -4.84 3.19 -11.17
N LYS A 121 -6.18 3.04 -11.08
CA LYS A 121 -7.11 3.48 -12.14
C LYS A 121 -7.03 4.99 -12.38
N SER A 122 -6.98 5.80 -11.32
CA SER A 122 -6.92 7.27 -11.42
C SER A 122 -5.67 7.78 -12.13
N ILE A 123 -4.54 7.09 -11.96
CA ILE A 123 -3.28 7.44 -12.62
C ILE A 123 -3.11 6.77 -13.99
N LYS A 124 -4.08 5.96 -14.43
CA LYS A 124 -4.06 5.19 -15.69
C LYS A 124 -2.93 4.15 -15.73
N SER A 125 -2.69 3.51 -14.59
CA SER A 125 -1.90 2.27 -14.53
C SER A 125 -2.66 1.16 -15.26
N ASP A 126 -1.94 0.27 -15.91
CA ASP A 126 -2.48 -0.86 -16.67
C ASP A 126 -2.72 -2.10 -15.80
N HIS A 127 -1.85 -2.34 -14.82
CA HIS A 127 -1.97 -3.45 -13.88
C HIS A 127 -1.23 -3.20 -12.57
N ILE A 128 -1.51 -4.01 -11.56
CA ILE A 128 -0.76 -4.02 -10.30
C ILE A 128 0.09 -5.29 -10.24
N ILE A 129 1.38 -5.11 -9.93
CA ILE A 129 2.30 -6.21 -9.62
C ILE A 129 2.41 -6.32 -8.11
N VAL A 130 2.07 -7.47 -7.55
CA VAL A 130 2.36 -7.78 -6.15
C VAL A 130 3.72 -8.45 -6.08
N ASN A 131 4.70 -7.74 -5.54
CA ASN A 131 6.08 -8.19 -5.55
C ASN A 131 6.39 -9.14 -4.40
N LYS A 132 7.08 -10.25 -4.68
CA LYS A 132 7.60 -11.21 -3.69
C LYS A 132 6.50 -11.70 -2.75
N VAL A 133 5.43 -12.28 -3.30
CA VAL A 133 4.35 -12.85 -2.48
C VAL A 133 4.92 -13.98 -1.63
N ASN A 134 5.22 -13.70 -0.36
CA ASN A 134 5.87 -14.64 0.54
C ASN A 134 5.33 -14.50 1.97
N ALA A 135 4.49 -15.45 2.39
CA ALA A 135 3.93 -15.50 3.74
C ALA A 135 5.01 -15.70 4.85
N ASP A 136 6.20 -16.18 4.47
CA ASP A 136 7.33 -16.37 5.37
C ASP A 136 8.38 -15.24 5.29
N SER A 137 8.05 -14.12 4.62
CA SER A 137 8.92 -12.95 4.59
C SER A 137 9.33 -12.53 6.00
N PRO A 138 10.60 -12.12 6.23
CA PRO A 138 11.02 -11.50 7.49
C PRO A 138 10.10 -10.39 7.98
N ASP A 139 9.48 -9.66 7.05
CA ASP A 139 8.51 -8.59 7.32
C ASP A 139 7.27 -9.05 8.13
N PHE A 140 7.00 -10.36 8.18
CA PHE A 140 5.82 -10.96 8.82
C PHE A 140 6.15 -11.86 10.02
N LYS A 141 7.39 -11.87 10.52
CA LYS A 141 7.85 -12.86 11.52
C LYS A 141 7.44 -12.59 12.97
N SER A 142 7.07 -11.37 13.35
CA SER A 142 6.85 -10.98 14.74
C SER A 142 5.55 -11.53 15.35
N ASP A 143 4.47 -11.59 14.59
CA ASP A 143 3.17 -12.10 15.01
C ASP A 143 2.57 -12.97 13.90
N ARG A 144 2.26 -14.24 14.20
CA ARG A 144 1.66 -15.22 13.28
C ARG A 144 0.17 -15.46 13.53
N VAL A 145 -0.42 -14.84 14.57
CA VAL A 145 -1.85 -14.98 14.89
C VAL A 145 -2.68 -14.53 13.69
N ASN A 146 -3.60 -15.37 13.22
CA ASN A 146 -4.43 -15.12 12.04
C ASN A 146 -3.68 -14.79 10.73
N ALA A 147 -2.38 -15.06 10.63
CA ALA A 147 -1.62 -14.90 9.40
C ALA A 147 -2.20 -15.81 8.30
N LEU A 148 -2.12 -15.35 7.06
CA LEU A 148 -2.43 -16.18 5.90
C LEU A 148 -1.24 -17.06 5.59
N ASP A 149 -1.47 -18.36 5.38
CA ASP A 149 -0.49 -19.20 4.71
C ASP A 149 -0.28 -18.76 3.26
N GLN A 150 0.78 -19.26 2.62
CA GLN A 150 1.17 -18.87 1.27
C GLN A 150 0.04 -19.04 0.23
N ASN A 151 -0.76 -20.10 0.33
CA ASN A 151 -1.86 -20.36 -0.59
C ASN A 151 -3.02 -19.38 -0.36
N LYS A 152 -3.37 -19.12 0.90
CA LYS A 152 -4.40 -18.13 1.25
C LYS A 152 -3.96 -16.71 0.91
N LEU A 153 -2.67 -16.38 1.02
CA LEU A 153 -2.13 -15.08 0.62
C LEU A 153 -2.25 -14.86 -0.89
N LYS A 154 -1.88 -15.85 -1.71
CA LYS A 154 -2.09 -15.79 -3.17
C LYS A 154 -3.57 -15.63 -3.53
N LYS A 155 -4.45 -16.41 -2.90
CA LYS A 155 -5.92 -16.29 -3.07
C LYS A 155 -6.44 -14.92 -2.65
N PHE A 156 -5.90 -14.35 -1.57
CA PHE A 156 -6.27 -13.01 -1.10
C PHE A 156 -6.00 -11.94 -2.17
N TYR A 157 -4.87 -11.99 -2.87
CA TYR A 157 -4.59 -11.03 -3.94
C TYR A 157 -5.42 -11.32 -5.20
N LYS A 158 -5.53 -12.59 -5.60
CA LYS A 158 -6.28 -12.98 -6.80
C LYS A 158 -7.77 -12.64 -6.76
N LYS A 159 -8.37 -12.46 -5.58
CA LYS A 159 -9.77 -12.01 -5.47
C LYS A 159 -10.02 -10.59 -6.01
N PHE A 160 -8.97 -9.80 -6.21
CA PHE A 160 -9.04 -8.46 -6.78
C PHE A 160 -8.62 -8.39 -8.25
N ASP A 161 -8.25 -9.53 -8.84
CA ASP A 161 -7.85 -9.63 -10.24
C ASP A 161 -9.06 -9.40 -11.15
N THR A 162 -9.01 -8.36 -11.98
CA THR A 162 -10.09 -8.00 -12.90
C THR A 162 -9.53 -7.64 -14.26
N PRO A 163 -10.29 -7.81 -15.37
CA PRO A 163 -9.82 -7.40 -16.69
C PRO A 163 -9.44 -5.91 -16.78
N GLU A 164 -10.13 -5.05 -16.02
CA GLU A 164 -9.86 -3.60 -15.99
C GLU A 164 -8.62 -3.22 -15.17
N MET A 165 -8.26 -4.04 -14.18
CA MET A 165 -7.09 -3.83 -13.34
C MET A 165 -6.53 -5.20 -12.92
N PRO A 166 -5.69 -5.83 -13.77
CA PRO A 166 -5.13 -7.14 -13.50
C PRO A 166 -4.19 -7.12 -12.29
N ILE A 167 -4.19 -8.22 -11.53
CA ILE A 167 -3.26 -8.46 -10.42
C ILE A 167 -2.27 -9.55 -10.81
N ILE A 168 -1.02 -9.15 -11.04
CA ILE A 168 0.09 -10.06 -11.35
C ILE A 168 0.85 -10.37 -10.07
N LEU A 169 1.00 -11.65 -9.74
CA LEU A 169 1.79 -12.10 -8.59
C LEU A 169 3.20 -12.45 -9.05
N ASN A 170 4.22 -11.84 -8.43
CA ASN A 170 5.63 -12.08 -8.69
C ASN A 170 6.31 -12.72 -7.47
#